data_AF-A0A150GNI3-F1
#
_entry.id   AF-A0A150GNI3-F1
#
_cell.length_a   1.000
_cell.length_b   1.000
_cell.length_c   1.000
_cell.angle_alpha   90.00
_cell.angle_beta   90.00
_cell.angle_gamma   90.00
#
_symmetry.space_group_name_H-M   'P 1'
#
loop_
_entity.id
_entity.type
_entity.pdbx_description
1 polymer ?
#
loop_
_entity_poly.entity_id
_entity_poly.type
_entity_poly.pdbx_seq_one_letter_code
_entity_poly.pdbx_strand_id
1 'polypeptide(L)'
;MTTSGSGTATFILRRPDKGNGTVSVVLKGRMVNITMAHIHVANASARNPIRLGLLPRTLTPTLLDPPVSYRGSFTFTTAIDRFAIAAWGIEDPFLFIALLQQGSLYVNVHTTANPSGEVQGFLECMAPCQWPVCSARPGQRC
;
A
#
# COMPACT_ATOMS: atom_id res chain seq x y z
N MET A 1 -15.59 -18.92 11.81
CA MET A 1 -14.49 -18.58 12.74
C MET A 1 -14.44 -17.07 12.83
N THR A 2 -14.48 -16.49 14.02
CA THR A 2 -14.28 -15.05 14.19
C THR A 2 -12.79 -14.73 14.15
N THR A 3 -12.45 -13.73 13.33
CA THR A 3 -11.15 -13.09 13.21
C THR A 3 -11.13 -11.88 14.15
N SER A 4 -9.96 -11.52 14.66
CA SER A 4 -9.75 -10.30 15.48
C SER A 4 -8.77 -9.35 14.81
N GLY A 5 -8.71 -9.42 13.47
CA GLY A 5 -7.72 -8.75 12.65
C GLY A 5 -7.77 -7.24 12.83
N SER A 6 -6.60 -6.65 13.04
CA SER A 6 -6.37 -5.21 12.96
C SER A 6 -5.06 -4.98 12.23
N GLY A 7 -4.79 -3.77 11.76
CA GLY A 7 -3.53 -3.52 11.10
C GLY A 7 -3.20 -2.06 10.91
N THR A 8 -1.93 -1.82 10.64
CA THR A 8 -1.38 -0.51 10.24
C THR A 8 -0.56 -0.70 8.98
N ALA A 9 -0.78 0.15 7.98
CA ALA A 9 0.05 0.20 6.79
C ALA A 9 0.91 1.47 6.83
N THR A 10 2.21 1.30 6.65
CA THR A 10 3.18 2.39 6.60
C THR A 10 3.77 2.47 5.22
N PHE A 11 3.73 3.65 4.63
CA PHE A 11 4.25 3.93 3.31
C PHE A 11 5.47 4.84 3.43
N ILE A 12 6.62 4.41 2.91
CA ILE A 12 7.84 5.20 2.85
C ILE A 12 8.15 5.47 1.38
N LEU A 13 7.82 6.67 0.92
CA LEU A 13 8.16 7.15 -0.42
C LEU A 13 9.58 7.70 -0.42
N ARG A 14 10.48 7.08 -1.18
CA ARG A 14 11.77 7.68 -1.52
C ARG A 14 11.64 8.50 -2.79
N ARG A 15 12.44 9.57 -2.92
CA ARG A 15 12.54 10.29 -4.19
C ARG A 15 12.91 9.29 -5.29
N PRO A 16 12.30 9.37 -6.49
CA PRO A 16 12.55 8.41 -7.56
C PRO A 16 14.03 8.32 -7.97
N ASP A 17 14.80 9.40 -7.81
CA ASP A 17 16.25 9.45 -8.09
C ASP A 17 17.12 8.84 -6.98
N LYS A 18 16.55 8.55 -5.80
CA LYS A 18 17.24 7.99 -4.63
C LYS A 18 16.91 6.52 -4.37
N GLY A 19 16.19 5.88 -5.28
CA GLY A 19 15.82 4.46 -5.22
C GLY A 19 14.35 4.23 -4.84
N ASN A 20 14.02 2.97 -4.59
CA ASN A 20 12.64 2.53 -4.39
C ASN A 20 12.12 2.90 -2.99
N GLY A 21 10.84 3.28 -2.92
CA GLY A 21 10.08 3.32 -1.67
C GLY A 21 9.69 1.93 -1.18
N THR A 22 9.04 1.88 -0.02
CA THR A 22 8.52 0.64 0.56
C THR A 22 7.13 0.86 1.15
N VAL A 23 6.32 -0.19 1.14
CA VAL A 23 5.09 -0.30 1.94
C VAL A 23 5.23 -1.47 2.86
N SER A 24 5.09 -1.23 4.16
CA SER A 24 5.03 -2.28 5.15
C SER A 24 3.63 -2.31 5.75
N VAL A 25 3.01 -3.48 5.75
CA VAL A 25 1.73 -3.70 6.44
C VAL A 25 2.01 -4.59 7.63
N VAL A 26 1.62 -4.13 8.81
CA VAL A 26 1.67 -4.88 10.05
C VAL A 26 0.24 -5.23 10.44
N LEU A 27 -0.07 -6.52 10.43
CA LEU A 27 -1.34 -7.05 10.86
C LEU A 27 -1.19 -7.68 12.25
N LYS A 28 -2.17 -7.43 13.12
CA LYS A 28 -2.20 -7.96 14.50
C LYS A 28 -3.48 -8.75 14.75
N GLY A 29 -3.41 -9.64 15.72
CA GLY A 29 -4.53 -10.46 16.18
C GLY A 29 -4.48 -11.87 15.60
N ARG A 30 -5.64 -12.41 15.25
CA ARG A 30 -5.77 -13.70 14.58
C ARG A 30 -6.57 -13.53 13.31
N MET A 31 -5.94 -13.82 12.17
CA MET A 31 -6.60 -13.92 10.87
C MET A 31 -6.35 -15.29 10.25
N VAL A 32 -7.37 -15.80 9.59
CA VAL A 32 -7.38 -17.14 8.98
C VAL A 32 -7.67 -16.95 7.49
N ASN A 33 -6.91 -17.66 6.66
CA ASN A 33 -7.04 -17.68 5.21
C ASN A 33 -7.02 -16.29 4.58
N ILE A 34 -6.00 -15.49 4.86
CA ILE A 34 -5.70 -14.27 4.10
C ILE A 34 -5.44 -14.68 2.66
N THR A 35 -6.19 -14.08 1.73
CA THR A 35 -6.14 -14.41 0.30
C THR A 35 -5.38 -13.37 -0.50
N MET A 36 -5.48 -12.09 -0.13
CA MET A 36 -4.73 -11.01 -0.78
C MET A 36 -4.71 -9.74 0.05
N ALA A 37 -3.76 -8.84 -0.25
CA ALA A 37 -3.72 -7.47 0.23
C ALA A 37 -3.28 -6.53 -0.89
N HIS A 38 -3.93 -5.38 -1.01
CA HIS A 38 -3.63 -4.41 -2.07
C HIS A 38 -4.06 -2.98 -1.75
N ILE A 39 -3.60 -2.04 -2.59
CA ILE A 39 -3.97 -0.62 -2.52
C ILE A 39 -4.89 -0.24 -3.69
N HIS A 40 -5.92 0.55 -3.39
CA HIS A 40 -6.78 1.26 -4.36
C HIS A 40 -6.49 2.76 -4.35
N VAL A 41 -6.87 3.42 -5.45
CA VAL A 41 -7.13 4.87 -5.45
C VAL A 41 -8.63 5.04 -5.17
N ALA A 42 -8.95 5.86 -4.17
CA ALA A 42 -10.22 5.95 -3.46
C ALA A 42 -10.65 4.64 -2.77
N ASN A 43 -11.91 4.57 -2.34
CA ASN A 43 -12.44 3.40 -1.63
C ASN A 43 -12.44 2.12 -2.49
N ALA A 44 -12.50 0.96 -1.83
CA ALA A 44 -12.71 -0.31 -2.50
C ALA A 44 -14.16 -0.39 -3.02
N SER A 45 -14.36 -0.04 -4.29
CA SER A 45 -15.62 -0.26 -5.01
C SER A 45 -15.34 -1.03 -6.29
N ALA A 46 -16.34 -1.72 -6.84
CA ALA A 46 -16.22 -2.48 -8.10
C ALA A 46 -15.76 -1.64 -9.30
N ARG A 47 -15.75 -0.30 -9.19
CA ARG A 47 -15.29 0.64 -10.24
C ARG A 47 -13.85 1.12 -10.04
N ASN A 48 -13.22 0.82 -8.91
CA ASN A 48 -11.86 1.24 -8.59
C ASN A 48 -10.91 0.04 -8.71
N PRO A 49 -10.11 -0.06 -9.79
CA PRO A 49 -9.25 -1.21 -9.99
C PRO A 49 -8.20 -1.28 -8.87
N ILE A 50 -7.73 -2.49 -8.60
CA ILE A 50 -6.52 -2.70 -7.79
C ILE A 50 -5.38 -1.92 -8.45
N ARG A 51 -4.69 -1.10 -7.66
CA ARG A 51 -3.58 -0.29 -8.15
C ARG A 51 -2.24 -0.90 -7.80
N LEU A 52 -2.12 -1.53 -6.62
CA LEU A 52 -0.90 -2.23 -6.22
C LEU A 52 -1.20 -3.50 -5.43
N GLY A 53 -0.77 -4.66 -5.93
CA GLY A 53 -0.69 -5.87 -5.14
C GLY A 53 0.42 -5.77 -4.10
N LEU A 54 0.06 -5.94 -2.82
CA LEU A 54 1.01 -6.00 -1.72
C LEU A 54 1.34 -7.44 -1.35
N LEU A 55 0.34 -8.31 -1.37
CA LEU A 55 0.47 -9.73 -1.06
C LEU A 55 -0.62 -10.52 -1.84
N PRO A 56 -0.27 -11.33 -2.86
CA PRO A 56 1.03 -11.35 -3.53
C PRO A 56 1.31 -10.02 -4.25
N ARG A 57 2.58 -9.75 -4.57
CA ARG A 57 2.97 -8.56 -5.34
C ARG A 57 2.69 -8.78 -6.83
N THR A 58 1.45 -8.60 -7.24
CA THR A 58 0.99 -8.76 -8.63
C THR A 58 0.33 -7.48 -9.14
N LEU A 59 0.33 -7.31 -10.47
CA LEU A 59 -0.38 -6.22 -11.14
C LEU A 59 -1.86 -6.56 -11.38
N THR A 60 -2.19 -7.85 -11.38
CA THR A 60 -3.55 -8.37 -11.48
C THR A 60 -4.02 -8.89 -10.11
N PRO A 61 -5.32 -8.81 -9.78
CA PRO A 61 -5.87 -9.50 -8.62
C PRO A 61 -5.55 -10.99 -8.69
N THR A 62 -4.67 -11.46 -7.81
CA THR A 62 -4.26 -12.87 -7.73
C THR A 62 -4.39 -13.31 -6.29
N LEU A 63 -5.03 -14.46 -6.06
CA LEU A 63 -5.16 -15.03 -4.73
C LEU A 63 -3.87 -15.75 -4.34
N LEU A 64 -3.52 -15.67 -3.06
CA LEU A 64 -2.53 -16.55 -2.44
C LEU A 64 -3.03 -18.00 -2.49
N ASP A 65 -2.15 -18.88 -2.94
CA ASP A 65 -2.35 -20.32 -2.88
C ASP A 65 -1.04 -21.00 -2.43
N PRO A 66 -0.98 -21.56 -1.20
CA PRO A 66 -2.05 -21.59 -0.21
C PRO A 66 -2.27 -20.22 0.47
N PRO A 67 -3.48 -19.95 1.01
CA PRO A 67 -3.75 -18.73 1.76
C PRO A 67 -3.01 -18.73 3.11
N VAL A 68 -2.72 -17.54 3.63
CA VAL A 68 -1.91 -17.38 4.85
C VAL A 68 -2.79 -17.24 6.09
N SER A 69 -2.46 -17.98 7.15
CA SER A 69 -3.11 -17.86 8.46
C SER A 69 -2.07 -17.58 9.54
N TYR A 70 -2.40 -16.75 10.52
CA TYR A 70 -1.48 -16.46 11.62
C TYR A 70 -2.20 -16.15 12.94
N ARG A 71 -1.44 -16.17 14.03
CA ARG A 71 -1.79 -15.64 15.35
C ARG A 71 -0.68 -14.71 15.83
N GLY A 72 -1.02 -13.60 16.48
CA GLY A 72 -0.05 -12.62 16.98
C GLY A 72 0.13 -11.47 16.01
N SER A 73 1.27 -11.42 15.32
CA SER A 73 1.61 -10.37 14.35
C SER A 73 2.10 -10.97 13.04
N PHE A 74 1.68 -10.40 11.92
CA PHE A 74 2.16 -10.76 10.60
C PHE A 74 2.52 -9.49 9.83
N THR A 75 3.74 -9.44 9.31
CA THR A 75 4.27 -8.27 8.60
C THR A 75 4.73 -8.69 7.23
N PHE A 76 4.36 -7.90 6.22
CA PHE A 76 4.90 -8.03 4.88
C PHE A 76 5.28 -6.65 4.35
N THR A 77 6.35 -6.61 3.55
CA THR A 77 6.90 -5.39 2.98
C THR A 77 7.09 -5.56 1.48
N THR A 78 6.62 -4.57 0.72
CA THR A 78 6.70 -4.54 -0.73
C THR A 78 7.44 -3.29 -1.19
N ALA A 79 8.41 -3.47 -2.09
CA ALA A 79 9.09 -2.34 -2.72
C ALA A 79 8.17 -1.64 -3.73
N ILE A 80 8.25 -0.32 -3.75
CA ILE A 80 7.53 0.53 -4.69
C ILE A 80 8.53 1.36 -5.46
N ASP A 81 8.55 1.12 -6.75
CA ASP A 81 9.37 1.84 -7.72
C ASP A 81 8.47 2.67 -8.64
N ARG A 82 9.10 3.42 -9.54
CA ARG A 82 8.40 4.21 -10.54
C ARG A 82 7.46 3.37 -11.42
N PHE A 83 7.75 2.09 -11.64
CA PHE A 83 6.92 1.23 -12.49
C PHE A 83 5.66 0.80 -11.76
N ALA A 84 5.78 0.48 -10.46
CA ALA A 84 4.65 0.22 -9.59
C ALA A 84 3.71 1.44 -9.49
N ILE A 85 4.26 2.66 -9.44
CA ILE A 85 3.49 3.91 -9.46
C ILE A 85 2.87 4.14 -10.85
N ALA A 86 3.64 3.98 -11.93
CA ALA A 86 3.16 4.15 -13.30
C ALA A 86 2.01 3.19 -13.65
N ALA A 87 2.01 1.98 -13.10
CA ALA A 87 0.91 1.03 -13.25
C ALA A 87 -0.44 1.57 -12.71
N TRP A 88 -0.44 2.67 -11.95
CA TRP A 88 -1.64 3.33 -11.45
C TRP A 88 -2.25 4.29 -12.48
N GLY A 89 -1.65 4.42 -13.68
CA GLY A 89 -1.92 5.52 -14.61
C GLY A 89 -1.34 6.85 -14.12
N ILE A 90 -0.38 6.78 -13.19
CA ILE A 90 0.27 7.90 -12.55
C ILE A 90 1.73 7.87 -12.96
N GLU A 91 2.03 8.46 -14.12
CA GLU A 91 3.41 8.50 -14.61
C GLU A 91 4.27 9.50 -13.81
N ASP A 92 3.61 10.45 -13.13
CA ASP A 92 4.25 11.46 -12.29
C ASP A 92 4.23 11.05 -10.80
N PRO A 93 5.39 10.71 -10.19
CA PRO A 93 5.47 10.39 -8.78
C PRO A 93 5.06 11.53 -7.83
N PHE A 94 5.03 12.79 -8.29
CA PHE A 94 4.50 13.90 -7.48
C PHE A 94 2.97 13.85 -7.36
N LEU A 95 2.25 13.40 -8.39
CA LEU A 95 0.81 13.18 -8.33
C LEU A 95 0.46 12.07 -7.30
N PHE A 96 1.31 11.05 -7.18
CA PHE A 96 1.16 10.04 -6.14
C PHE A 96 1.18 10.65 -4.73
N ILE A 97 2.14 11.54 -4.46
CA ILE A 97 2.22 12.27 -3.19
C ILE A 97 0.96 13.12 -2.97
N ALA A 98 0.47 13.80 -4.00
CA ALA A 98 -0.74 14.60 -3.91
C ALA A 98 -1.97 13.73 -3.54
N LEU A 99 -2.11 12.53 -4.11
CA LEU A 99 -3.17 11.60 -3.74
C LEU A 99 -3.04 11.11 -2.28
N LEU A 100 -1.82 10.85 -1.81
CA LEU A 100 -1.58 10.50 -0.42
C LEU A 100 -1.93 11.67 0.52
N GLN A 101 -1.54 12.89 0.17
CA GLN A 101 -1.89 14.12 0.91
C GLN A 101 -3.40 14.36 0.98
N GLN A 102 -4.15 13.95 -0.04
CA GLN A 102 -5.61 14.03 -0.07
C GLN A 102 -6.31 12.91 0.70
N GLY A 103 -5.56 11.92 1.24
CA GLY A 103 -6.16 10.74 1.87
C GLY A 103 -6.88 9.83 0.87
N SER A 104 -6.50 9.88 -0.40
CA SER A 104 -7.18 9.18 -1.49
C SER A 104 -6.66 7.76 -1.70
N LEU A 105 -5.71 7.27 -0.91
CA LEU A 105 -5.18 5.91 -1.06
C LEU A 105 -5.79 4.99 0.00
N TYR A 106 -6.19 3.79 -0.41
CA TYR A 106 -6.95 2.87 0.45
C TYR A 106 -6.33 1.48 0.45
N VAL A 107 -5.98 0.96 1.62
CA VAL A 107 -5.46 -0.40 1.79
C VAL A 107 -6.61 -1.33 2.11
N ASN A 108 -6.61 -2.51 1.49
CA ASN A 108 -7.55 -3.57 1.78
C ASN A 108 -6.83 -4.93 1.89
N VAL A 109 -7.21 -5.72 2.90
CA VAL A 109 -6.72 -7.07 3.16
C VAL A 109 -7.92 -8.00 3.21
N HIS A 110 -7.87 -9.08 2.45
CA HIS A 110 -8.98 -9.99 2.22
C HIS A 110 -8.72 -11.34 2.89
N THR A 111 -9.78 -11.93 3.42
CA THR A 111 -9.80 -13.33 3.86
C THR A 111 -10.86 -14.10 3.09
N THR A 112 -10.83 -15.43 3.13
CA THR A 112 -11.93 -16.24 2.56
C THR A 112 -13.27 -15.97 3.25
N ALA A 113 -13.25 -15.60 4.53
CA ALA A 113 -14.45 -15.30 5.31
C ALA A 113 -15.00 -13.89 5.04
N ASN A 114 -14.12 -12.93 4.73
CA ASN A 114 -14.48 -11.56 4.39
C ASN A 114 -13.85 -11.14 3.06
N PRO A 115 -14.41 -11.61 1.91
CA PRO A 115 -13.84 -11.33 0.59
C PRO A 115 -13.93 -9.86 0.17
N SER A 116 -14.82 -9.05 0.77
CA SER A 116 -14.90 -7.61 0.51
C SER A 116 -13.83 -6.80 1.26
N GLY A 117 -13.18 -7.40 2.26
CA GLY A 117 -12.20 -6.73 3.10
C GLY A 117 -12.39 -7.09 4.57
N GLU A 118 -11.36 -7.71 5.16
CA GLU A 118 -11.26 -8.04 6.58
C GLU A 118 -10.64 -6.87 7.37
N VAL A 119 -9.52 -6.34 6.86
CA VAL A 119 -8.81 -5.19 7.43
C VAL A 119 -8.61 -4.17 6.32
N GLN A 120 -9.12 -2.96 6.52
CA GLN A 120 -9.15 -1.95 5.48
C GLN A 120 -9.20 -0.53 6.04
N GLY A 121 -8.70 0.44 5.28
CA GLY A 121 -8.67 1.84 5.70
C GLY A 121 -7.95 2.76 4.72
N PHE A 122 -8.19 4.06 4.86
CA PHE A 122 -7.46 5.08 4.12
C PHE A 122 -6.06 5.27 4.70
N LEU A 123 -5.09 5.47 3.82
CA LEU A 123 -3.74 5.88 4.20
C LEU A 123 -3.75 7.35 4.56
N GLU A 124 -3.16 7.65 5.71
CA GLU A 124 -2.94 9.01 6.16
C GLU A 124 -1.50 9.45 5.90
N CYS A 125 -1.38 10.68 5.48
CA CYS A 125 -0.14 11.34 5.13
C CYS A 125 0.52 11.91 6.40
N MET A 126 1.55 11.23 6.89
CA MET A 126 2.30 11.66 8.08
C MET A 126 3.38 12.69 7.70
N ALA A 127 3.45 13.81 8.43
CA ALA A 127 4.39 14.88 8.12
C ALA A 127 5.86 14.48 8.40
N PRO A 128 6.82 14.89 7.54
CA PRO A 128 6.64 15.61 6.28
C PRO A 128 6.28 14.65 5.14
N CYS A 129 5.13 14.89 4.52
CA CYS A 129 4.59 14.07 3.44
C CYS A 129 4.84 14.73 2.09
N GLN A 130 6.12 14.99 1.83
CA GLN A 130 6.62 15.64 0.62
C GLN A 130 8.09 15.30 0.46
N TRP A 131 8.56 15.26 -0.79
CA TRP A 131 10.00 15.26 -1.02
C TRP A 131 10.53 16.68 -0.93
N PRO A 132 11.70 16.90 -0.29
CA PRO A 132 12.33 18.21 -0.32
C PRO A 132 12.64 18.57 -1.78
N VAL A 133 12.01 19.65 -2.25
CA VAL A 133 12.34 20.25 -3.54
C VAL A 133 13.64 21.01 -3.34
N CYS A 134 14.72 20.51 -3.91
CA CYS A 134 15.99 21.22 -3.84
C CYS A 134 15.87 22.44 -4.75
N SER A 135 15.93 23.65 -4.19
CA SER A 135 16.16 24.84 -4.99
C SER A 135 17.47 24.66 -5.75
N ALA A 136 17.49 24.96 -7.05
CA ALA A 136 18.66 24.84 -7.92
C ALA A 136 19.78 25.86 -7.58
N ARG A 137 20.21 25.92 -6.32
CA ARG A 137 21.37 26.70 -5.88
C ARG A 137 22.62 25.83 -6.07
N PRO A 138 23.61 26.26 -6.86
CA PRO A 138 24.87 25.55 -7.00
C PRO A 138 25.52 25.35 -5.62
N GLY A 139 25.91 24.11 -5.30
CA GLY A 139 26.70 23.80 -4.11
C GLY A 139 25.93 23.35 -2.86
N GLN A 140 24.59 23.34 -2.85
CA GLN A 140 23.85 22.68 -1.77
C GLN A 140 23.55 21.23 -2.12
N ARG A 141 24.04 20.32 -1.28
CA ARG A 141 23.52 18.94 -1.27
C ARG A 141 22.08 18.99 -0.77
N CYS A 142 21.19 18.34 -1.51
CA CYS A 142 20.10 17.64 -0.88
C CYS A 142 20.69 16.50 -0.03
#